data_AF-A0A7J4FJ98-F1
#
_entry.id   AF-A0A7J4FJ98-F1
#
_cell.length_a   1.000
_cell.length_b   1.000
_cell.length_c   1.000
_cell.angle_alpha   90.00
_cell.angle_beta   90.00
_cell.angle_gamma   90.00
#
_symmetry.space_group_name_H-M   'P 1'
#
loop_
_entity.id
_entity.type
_entity.pdbx_description
1 polymer ?
#
loop_
_entity_poly.entity_id
_entity_poly.type
_entity_poly.pdbx_seq_one_letter_code
_entity_poly.pdbx_strand_id
1 'polypeptide(L)' 'MLKPRIEKVVINCSVGRSGEPLERAMKILEELTGQKPCIRKAKKTIRDFGIRRKEPTACVVTLRGERART' A
#
# COMPACT_ATOMS: atom_id res chain seq x y z
N MET A 1 -17.12 -18.37 22.10
CA MET A 1 -15.88 -17.80 21.53
C MET A 1 -16.12 -17.11 20.18
N LEU A 2 -17.26 -16.41 20.01
CA LEU A 2 -17.73 -15.84 18.73
C LEU A 2 -17.56 -14.31 18.64
N LYS A 3 -16.74 -13.70 19.51
CA LYS A 3 -16.54 -12.24 19.47
C LYS A 3 -15.65 -11.87 18.26
N PRO A 4 -16.14 -11.04 17.33
CA PRO A 4 -15.33 -10.55 16.23
C PRO A 4 -14.11 -9.78 16.74
N ARG A 5 -12.98 -9.97 16.09
CA ARG A 5 -11.74 -9.23 16.37
C ARG A 5 -11.13 -8.77 15.06
N ILE A 6 -10.50 -7.61 15.09
CA ILE A 6 -9.70 -7.12 13.96
C ILE A 6 -8.43 -7.96 13.91
N GLU A 7 -8.30 -8.79 12.88
CA GLU A 7 -7.08 -9.59 12.66
C GLU A 7 -5.98 -8.72 12.04
N LYS A 8 -6.34 -7.93 11.02
CA LYS A 8 -5.43 -7.01 10.34
C LYS A 8 -6.21 -5.88 9.66
N VAL A 9 -5.54 -4.74 9.52
CA VAL A 9 -5.97 -3.62 8.67
C VAL A 9 -4.92 -3.46 7.58
N VAL A 10 -5.35 -3.47 6.32
CA VAL A 10 -4.45 -3.30 5.17
C VAL A 10 -4.73 -1.93 4.56
N ILE A 11 -3.73 -1.06 4.62
CA ILE A 11 -3.79 0.25 4.00
C ILE A 11 -3.08 0.15 2.65
N ASN A 12 -3.83 0.31 1.56
CA ASN A 12 -3.33 0.21 0.20
C ASN A 12 -3.48 1.54 -0.51
N CYS A 13 -2.37 2.14 -0.94
CA CYS A 13 -2.36 3.33 -1.77
C CYS A 13 -1.95 2.96 -3.20
N SER A 14 -2.88 3.12 -4.15
CA SER A 14 -2.65 2.81 -5.56
C SER A 14 -2.54 4.09 -6.36
N VAL A 15 -1.30 4.50 -6.64
CA VAL A 15 -1.00 5.78 -7.32
C VAL A 15 -1.10 5.63 -8.85
N GLY A 16 -0.93 4.41 -9.36
CA GLY A 16 -1.11 4.09 -10.78
C GLY A 16 0.01 4.59 -11.70
N ARG A 17 1.04 5.24 -11.13
CA ARG A 17 2.20 5.77 -11.83
C ARG A 17 3.44 5.54 -10.97
N SER A 18 4.59 5.32 -11.60
CA SER A 18 5.88 5.26 -10.91
C SER A 18 6.46 6.67 -10.69
N GLY A 19 7.54 6.74 -9.91
CA GLY A 19 8.29 7.97 -9.67
C GLY A 19 7.85 8.73 -8.41
N GLU A 20 8.00 10.05 -8.45
CA GLU A 20 7.79 10.93 -7.29
C GLU A 20 6.43 10.78 -6.58
N PRO A 21 5.29 10.60 -7.28
CA PRO A 21 4.00 10.40 -6.62
C PRO A 21 3.97 9.16 -5.71
N LEU A 22 4.66 8.08 -6.10
CA LEU A 22 4.76 6.87 -5.30
C LEU A 22 5.62 7.09 -4.05
N GLU A 23 6.74 7.82 -4.18
CA GLU A 23 7.63 8.12 -3.05
C GLU A 23 6.93 9.02 -2.02
N ARG A 24 6.19 10.04 -2.47
CA ARG A 24 5.38 10.89 -1.58
C ARG A 24 4.33 10.07 -0.84
N ALA A 25 3.61 9.19 -1.54
CA ALA A 25 2.64 8.30 -0.92
C ALA A 25 3.32 7.35 0.10
N MET A 26 4.54 6.89 -0.20
CA MET A 26 5.31 6.05 0.71
C MET A 26 5.69 6.80 2.00
N LYS A 27 6.16 8.05 1.90
CA LYS A 27 6.47 8.89 3.07
C LYS A 27 5.24 9.15 3.93
N ILE A 28 4.12 9.50 3.31
CA ILE A 28 2.85 9.73 4.02
C ILE A 28 2.42 8.47 4.79
N LEU A 29 2.49 7.29 4.14
CA LEU A 29 2.17 6.04 4.82
C LEU A 29 3.13 5.72 5.96
N GLU A 30 4.42 6.02 5.80
CA GLU A 30 5.44 5.83 6.84
C GLU A 30 5.18 6.75 8.04
N GLU A 31 4.86 8.03 7.81
CA GLU A 31 4.50 9.00 8.85
C GLU A 31 3.21 8.62 9.59
N LEU A 32 2.18 8.17 8.86
CA LEU A 32 0.89 7.78 9.44
C LEU A 32 0.97 6.48 10.24
N THR A 33 1.73 5.50 9.76
CA THR A 33 1.69 4.13 10.32
C THR A 33 2.90 3.76 11.15
N GLY A 34 4.00 4.53 11.07
CA GLY A 34 5.29 4.19 11.68
C GLY A 34 5.90 2.89 11.12
N GLN A 35 5.44 2.43 9.96
CA GLN A 35 5.91 1.22 9.30
C GLN A 35 6.37 1.50 7.88
N LYS A 36 7.44 0.82 7.47
CA LYS A 36 7.94 0.88 6.10
C LYS A 36 6.92 0.24 5.14
N PRO A 37 6.38 0.99 4.17
CA PRO A 37 5.44 0.44 3.19
C PRO A 37 6.13 -0.51 2.22
N CYS A 38 5.41 -1.56 1.82
CA CYS A 38 5.86 -2.47 0.78
C CYS A 38 5.40 -1.98 -0.60
N ILE A 39 6.32 -1.88 -1.56
CA ILE A 39 6.00 -1.52 -2.94
C ILE A 39 5.40 -2.72 -3.69
N ARG A 40 4.28 -2.50 -4.38
CA ARG A 40 3.65 -3.47 -5.27
C ARG A 40 3.90 -3.11 -6.73
N LYS A 41 4.28 -4.15 -7.48
CA LYS A 41 4.55 -4.09 -8.91
C LYS A 41 3.33 -4.50 -9.73
N ALA A 42 3.13 -3.85 -10.87
CA ALA A 42 2.06 -4.18 -11.79
C ALA A 42 2.22 -5.59 -12.39
N LYS A 43 1.12 -6.36 -12.40
CA LYS A 43 1.11 -7.74 -12.94
C LYS A 43 1.01 -7.79 -14.47
N LYS A 44 0.30 -6.84 -15.07
CA LYS A 44 0.02 -6.73 -16.51
C LYS A 44 0.42 -5.35 -17.00
N THR A 45 0.76 -5.26 -18.28
CA THR A 45 0.91 -3.98 -18.99
C THR A 45 -0.48 -3.57 -19.49
N ILE A 46 -0.93 -2.36 -19.17
CA ILE A 46 -2.20 -1.82 -19.65
C ILE A 46 -1.91 -0.44 -20.24
N ARG A 47 -2.08 -0.29 -21.55
CA ARG A 47 -1.73 0.93 -22.29
C ARG A 47 -2.59 2.12 -21.89
N ASP A 48 -3.88 1.89 -21.61
CA ASP A 48 -4.83 2.94 -21.23
C ASP A 48 -4.45 3.62 -19.90
N PHE A 49 -3.81 2.88 -18.99
CA PHE A 49 -3.30 3.41 -17.73
C PHE A 49 -1.83 3.85 -17.80
N GLY A 50 -1.15 3.65 -18.93
CA GLY A 50 0.28 3.93 -19.08
C GLY A 50 1.19 3.04 -18.22
N ILE A 51 0.69 1.91 -17.70
CA ILE A 51 1.42 1.06 -16.76
C ILE A 51 2.11 -0.10 -17.49
N ARG A 52 3.40 -0.31 -17.19
CA ARG A 52 4.17 -1.47 -17.68
C ARG A 52 4.23 -2.61 -16.65
N ARG A 53 4.30 -3.85 -17.13
CA ARG A 53 4.51 -5.02 -16.27
C ARG A 53 5.79 -4.85 -15.44
N LYS A 54 5.73 -5.23 -14.16
CA LYS A 54 6.78 -5.06 -13.13
C LYS A 54 7.05 -3.61 -12.69
N GLU A 55 6.33 -2.63 -13.22
CA GLU A 55 6.47 -1.24 -12.78
C GLU A 55 5.91 -1.05 -11.36
N PRO A 56 6.60 -0.33 -10.47
CA PRO A 56 6.09 -0.03 -9.13
C PRO A 56 4.94 0.99 -9.23
N THR A 57 3.75 0.59 -8.81
CA THR A 57 2.52 1.40 -9.00
C THR A 57 1.73 1.65 -7.72
N ALA A 58 2.02 0.89 -6.66
CA ALA A 58 1.28 0.97 -5.42
C ALA A 58 2.19 0.72 -4.21
N CYS A 59 1.79 1.22 -3.05
CA CYS A 59 2.42 0.96 -1.77
C CYS A 59 1.37 0.44 -0.78
N VAL A 60 1.74 -0.55 0.04
CA VAL A 60 0.84 -1.21 0.98
C VAL A 60 1.49 -1.38 2.34
N VAL A 61 0.74 -1.12 3.39
CA VAL A 61 1.10 -1.40 4.78
C VAL A 61 0.05 -2.33 5.37
N THR A 62 0.50 -3.30 6.18
CA THR A 62 -0.41 -4.19 6.93
C THR A 62 -0.20 -3.96 8.41
N LEU A 63 -1.24 -3.46 9.07
CA LEU A 63 -1.30 -3.25 10.52
C LEU A 63 -1.96 -4.48 11.16
N ARG A 64 -1.42 -4.90 12.30
CA ARG A 64 -1.93 -6.02 13.11
C ARG A 64 -1.83 -5.66 14.59
N GLY A 65 -2.61 -6.33 15.42
CA GLY A 65 -2.57 -6.13 16.87
C GLY A 65 -3.03 -4.73 17.27
N GLU A 66 -2.32 -4.12 18.22
CA GLU A 66 -2.66 -2.79 18.75
C GLU A 66 -2.66 -1.71 17.66
N ARG A 67 -1.73 -1.79 16.71
CA ARG A 67 -1.63 -0.84 15.58
C ARG A 67 -2.83 -0.86 14.63
N ALA A 68 -3.70 -1.86 14.72
CA ALA A 68 -4.93 -1.95 13.91
C ALA A 68 -6.18 -1.47 14.67
N ARG A 69 -6.06 -1.17 15.97
CA ARG A 69 -7.17 -0.71 16.82
C ARG A 69 -7.16 0.80 17.05
N THR A 70 -5.99 1.44 16.90
CA THR A 70 -5.79 2.86 17.16
C THR A 70 -6.15 3.72 15.96
#